data_AF-A0A0L6JTP6-F1
#
_entry.id   AF-A0A0L6JTP6-F1
#
_cell.length_a   1.000
_cell.length_b   1.000
_cell.length_c   1.000
_cell.angle_alpha   90.00
_cell.angle_beta   90.00
_cell.angle_gamma   90.00
#
_symmetry.space_group_name_H-M   'P 1'
#
loop_
_entity.id
_entity.type
_entity.pdbx_description
1 polymer ?
#
loop_
_entity_poly.entity_id
_entity_poly.type
_entity_poly.pdbx_seq_one_letter_code
_entity_poly.pdbx_strand_id
1 'polypeptide(L)'
;MKRLGSILLLAIVMTLLLVFGGCKHKSEEKTYIIGSSNDLIHALEDKNYKIEYIKPHKDEVAHSFFSVYAKRIKVDGEMLAIYEFENSDVAESQANTISKDGYSIGNALISWVDKPHFFKKEKTIVEYIGSKKSLIKDLEAILGKSLTEQE
;
A
#
# COMPACT_ATOMS: atom_id res chain seq x y z
N MET A 1 26.72 21.01 63.86
CA MET A 1 25.56 21.66 63.19
C MET A 1 25.90 21.91 61.73
N LYS A 2 25.03 21.40 60.84
CA LYS A 2 24.80 21.88 59.46
C LYS A 2 26.01 21.80 58.54
N ARG A 3 26.13 20.80 57.65
CA ARG A 3 26.71 20.88 56.27
C ARG A 3 26.86 19.52 55.56
N LEU A 4 26.60 18.38 56.21
CA LEU A 4 26.75 17.07 55.53
C LEU A 4 25.47 16.49 54.90
N GLY A 5 24.28 16.93 55.33
CA GLY A 5 23.00 16.39 54.83
C GLY A 5 22.50 16.97 53.50
N SER A 6 23.08 18.08 53.01
CA SER A 6 22.55 18.80 51.83
C SER A 6 23.21 18.39 50.51
N ILE A 7 24.39 17.75 50.55
CA ILE A 7 25.10 17.32 49.33
C ILE A 7 24.67 15.90 48.95
N LEU A 8 24.36 15.04 49.94
CA LEU A 8 23.88 13.68 49.67
C LEU A 8 22.46 13.65 49.07
N LEU A 9 21.65 14.70 49.30
CA LEU A 9 20.31 14.80 48.72
C LEU A 9 20.29 15.28 47.27
N LEU A 10 21.37 15.92 46.78
CA LEU A 10 21.45 16.40 45.39
C LEU A 10 21.96 15.32 44.41
N ALA A 11 22.74 14.36 44.89
CA ALA A 11 23.29 13.29 44.04
C ALA A 11 22.27 12.17 43.73
N ILE A 12 21.20 12.05 44.52
CA ILE A 12 20.16 11.01 44.34
C ILE A 12 19.05 11.47 43.37
N VAL A 13 18.90 12.78 43.13
CA VAL A 13 17.88 13.32 42.21
C VAL A 13 18.39 13.41 40.76
N MET A 14 19.71 13.43 40.54
CA MET A 14 20.29 13.57 39.19
C MET A 14 20.72 12.23 38.56
N THR A 15 20.40 11.10 39.19
CA THR A 15 20.53 9.74 38.63
C THR A 15 19.17 9.07 38.38
N LEU A 16 18.09 9.86 38.25
CA LEU A 16 16.75 9.39 37.90
C LEU A 16 16.21 9.97 36.57
N LEU A 17 17.11 10.45 35.69
CA LEU A 17 16.77 10.98 34.35
C LEU A 17 17.44 10.19 33.21
N LEU A 18 17.74 8.91 33.44
CA LEU A 18 18.03 7.94 32.37
C LEU A 18 16.98 6.82 32.40
N VAL A 19 15.71 7.19 32.54
CA VAL A 19 14.65 6.37 31.97
C VAL A 19 14.82 6.52 30.47
N PHE A 20 15.57 5.59 29.87
CA PHE A 20 15.48 5.32 28.45
C PHE A 20 14.00 5.14 28.15
N GLY A 21 13.39 6.20 27.60
CA GLY A 21 12.16 6.12 26.83
C GLY A 21 12.45 5.29 25.60
N GLY A 22 12.67 4.00 25.79
CA GLY A 22 12.40 3.01 24.78
C GLY A 22 10.93 3.19 24.47
N CYS A 23 10.64 3.95 23.43
CA CYS A 23 9.40 3.78 22.72
C CYS A 23 9.36 2.31 22.36
N LYS A 24 8.66 1.51 23.19
CA LYS A 24 8.02 0.32 22.71
C LYS A 24 7.09 0.83 21.62
N HIS A 25 7.61 0.93 20.40
CA HIS A 25 6.80 0.89 19.22
C HIS A 25 6.24 -0.52 19.24
N LYS A 26 5.17 -0.72 20.03
CA LYS A 26 4.24 -1.80 19.77
C LYS A 26 3.77 -1.48 18.37
N SER A 27 4.38 -2.12 17.39
CA SER A 27 3.76 -2.30 16.09
C SER A 27 2.47 -3.05 16.40
N GLU A 28 1.40 -2.29 16.61
CA GLU A 28 0.06 -2.82 16.53
C GLU A 28 -0.04 -3.38 15.12
N GLU A 29 0.03 -4.71 15.02
CA GLU A 29 -0.26 -5.43 13.80
C GLU A 29 -1.74 -5.19 13.50
N LYS A 30 -2.05 -4.05 12.87
CA LYS A 30 -3.38 -3.77 12.38
C LYS A 30 -3.66 -4.78 11.27
N THR A 31 -4.46 -5.78 11.59
CA THR A 31 -5.00 -6.69 10.59
C THR A 31 -6.03 -5.92 9.78
N TYR A 32 -5.58 -5.25 8.71
CA TYR A 32 -6.48 -4.71 7.71
C TYR A 32 -7.14 -5.90 7.00
N ILE A 33 -8.46 -6.02 7.12
CA ILE A 33 -9.23 -6.80 6.14
C ILE A 33 -9.20 -5.95 4.87
N ILE A 34 -8.17 -6.13 4.04
CA ILE A 34 -8.01 -5.38 2.79
C ILE A 34 -9.15 -5.81 1.85
N GLY A 35 -10.27 -5.11 1.93
CA GLY A 35 -11.43 -5.32 1.07
C GLY A 35 -11.76 -4.09 0.22
N SER A 36 -11.13 -2.94 0.51
CA SER A 36 -11.41 -1.67 -0.15
C SER A 36 -10.14 -0.93 -0.56
N SER A 37 -10.32 0.03 -1.47
CA SER A 37 -9.28 0.98 -1.86
C SER A 37 -8.72 1.79 -0.68
N ASN A 38 -9.54 2.10 0.33
CA ASN A 38 -9.08 2.84 1.51
C ASN A 38 -8.16 1.99 2.41
N ASP A 39 -8.44 0.70 2.56
CA ASP A 39 -7.60 -0.19 3.37
C ASP A 39 -6.21 -0.37 2.76
N LEU A 40 -6.14 -0.50 1.43
CA LEU A 40 -4.87 -0.52 0.69
C LEU A 40 -4.08 0.78 0.90
N ILE A 41 -4.74 1.94 0.78
CA ILE A 41 -4.10 3.24 0.96
C ILE A 41 -3.50 3.35 2.37
N HIS A 42 -4.29 3.03 3.41
CA HIS A 42 -3.78 3.05 4.78
C HIS A 42 -2.60 2.08 4.99
N ALA A 43 -2.66 0.88 4.41
CA ALA A 43 -1.57 -0.08 4.50
C ALA A 43 -0.27 0.41 3.83
N LEU A 44 -0.38 1.19 2.74
CA LEU A 44 0.76 1.84 2.11
C LEU A 44 1.29 3.01 2.94
N GLU A 45 0.41 3.81 3.54
CA GLU A 45 0.80 4.90 4.46
C GLU A 45 1.51 4.38 5.70
N ASP A 46 1.05 3.26 6.28
CA ASP A 46 1.69 2.61 7.43
C ASP A 46 3.11 2.08 7.09
N LYS A 47 3.38 1.85 5.80
CA LYS A 47 4.71 1.54 5.28
C LYS A 47 5.54 2.79 4.94
N ASN A 48 5.06 3.97 5.29
CA ASN A 48 5.66 5.29 5.05
C ASN A 48 5.73 5.72 3.57
N TYR A 49 4.89 5.15 2.71
CA TYR A 49 4.77 5.66 1.34
C TYR A 49 4.04 7.00 1.34
N LYS A 50 4.49 7.94 0.51
CA LYS A 50 3.77 9.18 0.25
C LYS A 50 2.65 8.92 -0.76
N ILE A 51 1.41 9.19 -0.37
CA ILE A 51 0.24 9.03 -1.25
C ILE A 51 -0.19 10.39 -1.83
N GLU A 52 -0.35 10.44 -3.15
CA GLU A 52 -0.95 11.59 -3.86
C GLU A 52 -2.19 11.14 -4.62
N TYR A 53 -3.34 11.75 -4.33
CA TYR A 53 -4.60 11.43 -5.01
C TYR A 53 -4.67 12.10 -6.38
N ILE A 54 -4.97 11.32 -7.43
CA ILE A 54 -5.20 11.84 -8.77
C ILE A 54 -6.71 12.08 -8.91
N LYS A 55 -7.09 13.34 -9.11
CA LYS A 55 -8.49 13.67 -9.42
C LYS A 55 -8.78 13.25 -10.86
N PRO A 56 -9.84 12.46 -11.11
CA PRO A 56 -10.23 12.14 -12.47
C PRO A 56 -10.55 13.43 -13.24
N HIS A 57 -10.09 13.53 -14.47
CA HIS A 57 -10.45 14.65 -15.33
C HIS A 57 -11.90 14.49 -15.81
N LYS A 58 -12.65 15.59 -15.95
CA LYS A 58 -14.07 15.56 -16.39
C LYS A 58 -14.27 14.90 -17.76
N ASP A 59 -13.25 14.97 -18.61
CA ASP A 59 -13.25 14.41 -19.97
C ASP A 59 -12.51 13.07 -20.06
N GLU A 60 -12.08 12.52 -18.92
CA GLU A 60 -11.52 11.18 -18.84
C GLU A 60 -12.67 10.18 -19.01
N VAL A 61 -13.03 9.92 -20.28
CA VAL A 61 -13.71 8.67 -20.64
C VAL A 61 -12.68 7.58 -20.41
N ALA A 62 -12.56 7.14 -19.16
CA ALA A 62 -11.63 6.10 -18.79
C ALA A 62 -12.08 4.84 -19.54
N HIS A 63 -11.33 4.49 -20.60
CA HIS A 63 -11.35 3.14 -21.13
C HIS A 63 -10.80 2.23 -20.03
N SER A 64 -11.70 1.78 -19.17
CA SER A 64 -11.38 0.71 -18.25
C SER A 64 -11.43 -0.59 -19.01
N PHE A 65 -10.40 -1.41 -18.86
CA PHE A 65 -10.43 -2.80 -19.32
C PHE A 65 -11.37 -3.65 -18.47
N PHE A 66 -11.86 -3.09 -17.36
CA PHE A 66 -12.78 -3.71 -16.43
C PHE A 66 -14.13 -3.00 -16.40
N SER A 67 -15.12 -3.63 -15.77
CA SER A 67 -16.48 -3.09 -15.64
C SER A 67 -16.61 -1.85 -14.73
N VAL A 68 -15.54 -1.44 -14.05
CA VAL A 68 -15.51 -0.30 -13.12
C VAL A 68 -14.42 0.70 -13.48
N TYR A 69 -14.60 1.96 -13.09
CA TYR A 69 -13.56 2.98 -13.22
C TYR A 69 -12.48 2.83 -12.16
N ALA A 70 -11.23 3.08 -12.54
CA ALA A 70 -10.11 3.06 -11.60
C ALA A 70 -10.09 4.31 -10.73
N LYS A 71 -9.85 4.13 -9.42
CA LYS A 71 -9.27 5.19 -8.59
C LYS A 71 -7.75 5.20 -8.84
N ARG A 72 -7.20 6.34 -9.25
CA ARG A 72 -5.75 6.49 -9.48
C ARG A 72 -5.08 7.25 -8.34
N ILE A 73 -3.93 6.76 -7.90
CA ILE A 73 -3.08 7.40 -6.89
C ILE A 73 -1.62 7.34 -7.33
N LYS A 74 -0.78 8.20 -6.76
CA LYS A 74 0.68 8.03 -6.79
C LYS A 74 1.18 7.57 -5.43
N VAL A 75 2.12 6.64 -5.43
CA VAL A 75 2.79 6.07 -4.27
C VAL A 75 4.29 6.35 -4.44
N ASP A 76 4.82 7.35 -3.73
CA ASP A 76 6.17 7.90 -3.98
C ASP A 76 6.42 8.29 -5.45
N GLY A 77 5.38 8.78 -6.14
CA GLY A 77 5.46 9.13 -7.56
C GLY A 77 5.13 8.00 -8.54
N GLU A 78 5.11 6.75 -8.08
CA GLU A 78 4.67 5.59 -8.88
C GLU A 78 3.15 5.54 -9.00
N MET A 79 2.60 5.33 -10.19
CA MET A 79 1.15 5.36 -10.40
C MET A 79 0.51 3.99 -10.17
N LEU A 80 -0.54 3.96 -9.36
CA LEU A 80 -1.41 2.79 -9.17
C LEU A 80 -2.81 3.09 -9.68
N ALA A 81 -3.42 2.10 -10.32
CA ALA A 81 -4.86 2.09 -10.62
C ALA A 81 -5.53 1.04 -9.74
N ILE A 82 -6.58 1.44 -9.02
CA ILE A 82 -7.32 0.60 -8.07
C ILE A 82 -8.74 0.44 -8.57
N TYR A 83 -9.12 -0.79 -8.88
CA TYR A 83 -10.45 -1.17 -9.35
C TYR A 83 -11.18 -1.88 -8.23
N GLU A 84 -12.21 -1.23 -7.67
CA GLU A 84 -13.04 -1.80 -6.60
C GLU A 84 -14.39 -2.25 -7.19
N PHE A 85 -14.64 -3.54 -7.15
CA PHE A 85 -15.84 -4.17 -7.68
C PHE A 85 -16.92 -4.29 -6.62
N GLU A 86 -18.13 -4.66 -7.04
CA GLU A 86 -19.25 -4.89 -6.13
C GLU A 86 -18.93 -6.00 -5.11
N ASN A 87 -18.28 -7.07 -5.54
CA ASN A 87 -17.93 -8.22 -4.71
C ASN A 87 -16.70 -8.98 -5.25
N SER A 88 -16.22 -9.94 -4.45
CA SER A 88 -15.02 -10.73 -4.74
C SER A 88 -15.16 -11.62 -5.98
N ASP A 89 -16.36 -12.14 -6.25
CA ASP A 89 -16.62 -13.02 -7.40
C ASP A 89 -16.54 -12.23 -8.72
N VAL A 90 -17.05 -11.00 -8.75
CA VAL A 90 -16.90 -10.09 -9.90
C VAL A 90 -15.43 -9.74 -10.13
N ALA A 91 -14.70 -9.40 -9.06
CA ALA A 91 -13.27 -9.12 -9.16
C ALA A 91 -12.49 -10.34 -9.68
N GLU A 92 -12.81 -11.54 -9.20
CA GLU A 92 -12.21 -12.79 -9.67
C GLU A 92 -12.49 -13.02 -11.15
N SER A 93 -13.74 -12.87 -11.59
CA SER A 93 -14.11 -13.03 -13.00
C SER A 93 -13.36 -12.05 -13.90
N GLN A 94 -13.18 -10.80 -13.47
CA GLN A 94 -12.47 -9.77 -14.21
C GLN A 94 -10.95 -10.03 -14.21
N ALA A 95 -10.38 -10.45 -13.07
CA ALA A 95 -8.97 -10.83 -12.96
C ALA A 95 -8.59 -12.00 -13.88
N ASN A 96 -9.50 -12.97 -14.06
CA ASN A 96 -9.30 -14.10 -14.98
C ASN A 96 -9.23 -13.72 -16.46
N THR A 97 -9.54 -12.47 -16.82
CA THR A 97 -9.35 -11.97 -18.18
C THR A 97 -7.92 -11.47 -18.43
N ILE A 98 -7.12 -11.32 -17.37
CA ILE A 98 -5.73 -10.85 -17.44
C ILE A 98 -4.85 -12.05 -17.83
N SER A 99 -4.11 -11.89 -18.92
CA SER A 99 -3.07 -12.85 -19.33
C SER A 99 -1.95 -12.93 -18.30
N LYS A 100 -1.23 -14.06 -18.25
CA LYS A 100 -0.14 -14.28 -17.29
C LYS A 100 0.99 -13.26 -17.40
N ASP A 101 1.22 -12.69 -18.58
CA ASP A 101 2.24 -11.65 -18.79
C ASP A 101 1.70 -10.22 -18.57
N GLY A 102 0.37 -10.06 -18.41
CA GLY A 102 -0.29 -8.78 -18.18
C GLY A 102 -0.47 -7.89 -19.41
N TYR A 103 -0.07 -8.34 -20.60
CA TYR A 103 -0.14 -7.54 -21.83
C TYR A 103 -1.45 -7.71 -22.60
N SER A 104 -2.28 -8.67 -22.18
CA SER A 104 -3.65 -8.86 -22.67
C SER A 104 -4.66 -8.83 -21.53
N ILE A 105 -5.77 -8.12 -21.73
CA ILE A 105 -6.94 -8.14 -20.84
C ILE A 105 -8.20 -8.36 -21.68
N GLY A 106 -8.83 -9.52 -21.52
CA GLY A 106 -9.91 -9.97 -22.39
C GLY A 106 -9.44 -10.06 -23.85
N ASN A 107 -10.05 -9.26 -24.73
CA ASN A 107 -9.69 -9.17 -26.14
C ASN A 107 -8.76 -7.99 -26.47
N ALA A 108 -8.35 -7.19 -25.47
CA ALA A 108 -7.47 -6.05 -25.66
C ALA A 108 -6.01 -6.47 -25.53
N LEU A 109 -5.19 -6.09 -26.51
CA LEU A 109 -3.73 -6.12 -26.43
C LEU A 109 -3.23 -4.73 -26.03
N ILE A 110 -2.38 -4.66 -25.03
CA ILE A 110 -1.99 -3.40 -24.40
C ILE A 110 -0.47 -3.27 -24.45
N SER A 111 0.00 -2.16 -25.03
CA SER A 111 1.40 -1.77 -24.99
C SER A 111 1.60 -0.81 -23.82
N TRP A 112 2.04 -1.35 -22.69
CA TRP A 112 2.35 -0.58 -21.51
C TRP A 112 3.66 0.20 -21.66
N VAL A 113 3.80 1.30 -20.91
CA VAL A 113 5.02 2.10 -20.88
C VAL A 113 6.15 1.44 -20.08
N ASP A 114 5.81 0.49 -19.21
CA ASP A 114 6.71 -0.34 -18.40
C ASP A 114 6.03 -1.68 -18.08
N LYS A 115 6.66 -2.55 -17.28
CA LYS A 115 6.16 -3.89 -16.94
C LYS A 115 4.84 -3.84 -16.15
N PRO A 116 3.81 -4.60 -16.57
CA PRO A 116 2.55 -4.67 -15.85
C PRO A 116 2.58 -5.65 -14.67
N HIS A 117 2.15 -5.16 -13.52
CA HIS A 117 1.92 -5.95 -12.31
C HIS A 117 0.46 -5.83 -11.90
N PHE A 118 -0.24 -6.96 -11.84
CA PHE A 118 -1.63 -7.01 -11.39
C PHE A 118 -1.73 -7.82 -10.10
N PHE A 119 -2.48 -7.30 -9.13
CA PHE A 119 -2.74 -7.96 -7.85
C PHE A 119 -4.24 -8.01 -7.62
N LYS A 120 -4.72 -9.05 -6.94
CA LYS A 120 -6.13 -9.16 -6.54
C LYS A 120 -6.27 -9.56 -5.08
N LYS A 121 -7.12 -8.83 -4.36
CA LYS A 121 -7.51 -9.14 -2.99
C LYS A 121 -8.98 -8.82 -2.80
N GLU A 122 -9.76 -9.82 -2.38
CA GLU A 122 -11.22 -9.72 -2.24
C GLU A 122 -11.87 -9.10 -3.49
N LYS A 123 -12.62 -8.01 -3.33
CA LYS A 123 -13.29 -7.29 -4.41
C LYS A 123 -12.43 -6.24 -5.11
N THR A 124 -11.11 -6.25 -4.92
CA THR A 124 -10.20 -5.23 -5.47
C THR A 124 -9.15 -5.84 -6.40
N ILE A 125 -8.95 -5.20 -7.56
CA ILE A 125 -7.79 -5.41 -8.43
C ILE A 125 -6.91 -4.16 -8.39
N VAL A 126 -5.59 -4.33 -8.32
CA VAL A 126 -4.61 -3.24 -8.37
C VAL A 126 -3.69 -3.47 -9.55
N GLU A 127 -3.56 -2.44 -10.38
CA GLU A 127 -2.61 -2.34 -11.49
C GLU A 127 -1.47 -1.42 -11.09
N TYR A 128 -0.25 -1.89 -11.30
CA TYR A 128 0.97 -1.11 -11.20
C TYR A 128 1.82 -1.36 -12.45
N ILE A 129 2.11 -0.30 -13.19
CA ILE A 129 2.96 -0.35 -14.39
C ILE A 129 4.31 0.25 -14.04
N GLY A 130 5.31 -0.58 -13.73
CA GLY A 130 6.60 -0.10 -13.24
C GLY A 130 7.49 -1.19 -12.65
N SER A 131 8.74 -0.82 -12.31
CA SER A 131 9.78 -1.79 -11.91
C SER A 131 10.33 -1.60 -10.47
N LYS A 132 9.79 -0.67 -9.66
CA LYS A 132 10.22 -0.44 -8.26
C LYS A 132 9.99 -1.67 -7.37
N LYS A 133 11.04 -2.47 -7.17
CA LYS A 133 11.02 -3.74 -6.42
C LYS A 133 10.47 -3.64 -5.00
N SER A 134 10.75 -2.55 -4.27
CA SER A 134 10.25 -2.37 -2.90
C SER A 134 8.73 -2.29 -2.87
N LEU A 135 8.16 -1.53 -3.83
CA LEU A 135 6.72 -1.35 -3.95
C LEU A 135 6.03 -2.66 -4.36
N ILE A 136 6.60 -3.38 -5.33
CA ILE A 136 6.08 -4.70 -5.73
C ILE A 136 6.04 -5.65 -4.54
N LYS A 137 7.14 -5.75 -3.79
CA LYS A 137 7.21 -6.63 -2.61
C LYS A 137 6.20 -6.25 -1.53
N ASP A 138 6.01 -4.95 -1.29
CA ASP A 138 5.03 -4.48 -0.31
C ASP A 138 3.59 -4.70 -0.77
N LEU A 139 3.30 -4.50 -2.06
CA LEU A 139 2.00 -4.84 -2.65
C LEU A 139 1.72 -6.34 -2.54
N GLU A 140 2.72 -7.19 -2.78
CA GLU A 140 2.56 -8.64 -2.58
C GLU A 140 2.28 -9.02 -1.12
N ALA A 141 2.92 -8.33 -0.18
CA ALA A 141 2.66 -8.55 1.25
C ALA A 141 1.24 -8.13 1.67
N ILE A 142 0.69 -7.07 1.05
CA ILE A 142 -0.63 -6.53 1.37
C ILE A 142 -1.75 -7.31 0.64
N LEU A 143 -1.57 -7.54 -0.66
CA LEU A 143 -2.62 -8.02 -1.56
C LEU A 143 -2.49 -9.51 -1.91
N GLY A 144 -1.33 -10.12 -1.64
CA GLY A 144 -0.99 -11.46 -2.11
C GLY A 144 -0.15 -11.41 -3.39
N LYS A 145 0.29 -12.59 -3.84
CA LYS A 145 1.17 -12.71 -5.01
C LYS A 145 0.59 -12.03 -6.24
N SER A 146 1.47 -11.46 -7.06
CA SER A 146 1.11 -10.96 -8.39
C SER A 146 0.40 -12.04 -9.22
N LEU A 147 -0.64 -11.63 -9.94
CA LEU A 147 -1.31 -12.42 -10.97
C LEU A 147 -0.46 -12.55 -12.23
N THR A 148 0.45 -11.59 -12.46
CA THR A 148 1.36 -11.59 -13.59
C THR A 148 2.77 -12.04 -13.23
N GLU A 149 3.44 -12.64 -14.20
CA GLU A 149 4.77 -13.19 -14.06
C GLU A 149 5.82 -12.11 -13.76
N GLN A 150 6.66 -12.40 -12.77
CA GLN A 150 7.79 -11.55 -12.41
C GLN A 150 9.07 -12.19 -12.93
N GLU A 151 9.45 -11.86 -14.18
CA GLU A 151 10.86 -12.02 -14.62
C GLU A 151 11.85 -11.26 -13.73
#